data_AF-K7MPE6-F1
#
_entry.id   AF-K7MPE6-F1
#
_cell.length_a   1.000
_cell.length_b   1.000
_cell.length_c   1.000
_cell.angle_alpha   90.00
_cell.angle_beta   90.00
_cell.angle_gamma   90.00
#
_symmetry.space_group_name_H-M   'P 1'
#
loop_
_entity.id
_entity.type
_entity.pdbx_description
1 polymer ?
#
loop_
_entity_poly.entity_id
_entity_poly.type
_entity_poly.pdbx_seq_one_letter_code
_entity_poly.pdbx_strand_id
1 'polypeptide(L)'
;MKEYSLLQRCNENAAMVGLDSMQMANSTLEDFCRSYFMFHGLDVSKPQSIFKYLPILSFTESYIYQLDKMNEKLLQTPCNGNCVFGEKDERETKVLVSCFSNEPVRPLVSILEHKGLLTERIREELRLGEEYWALERKLCSALTNKEEILVEDVMKAIHLKSFDYRVLNLLLYQLQGTKVEELHMEFLSISEFLVEVSDDLYDYEDDVLENNFNILRMFIRIYGPSAAPAMLAKCIGEAEDKYASLLKSLDPHLSLSYQKRCAEATKEGGKVSEHPLGTWSIPTVIQDEELYRLKLKSDIS
;
A
#
# COMPACT_ATOMS: atom_id res chain seq x y z
N MET A 1 -41.44 13.78 3.64
CA MET A 1 -41.17 13.42 2.22
C MET A 1 -40.37 14.49 1.44
N LYS A 2 -39.88 15.57 2.08
CA LYS A 2 -38.93 16.54 1.49
C LYS A 2 -37.51 16.46 2.06
N GLU A 3 -37.31 15.82 3.21
CA GLU A 3 -35.97 15.63 3.81
C GLU A 3 -35.13 14.54 3.12
N TYR A 4 -35.76 13.48 2.59
CA TYR A 4 -35.04 12.46 1.82
C TYR A 4 -34.46 12.97 0.50
N SER A 5 -34.98 14.10 -0.02
CA SER A 5 -34.49 14.73 -1.25
C SER A 5 -33.27 15.62 -1.04
N LEU A 6 -32.93 16.02 0.19
CA LEU A 6 -31.75 16.83 0.49
C LEU A 6 -30.51 15.96 0.75
N LEU A 7 -30.70 14.71 1.20
CA LEU A 7 -29.63 13.71 1.34
C LEU A 7 -29.08 13.23 -0.01
N GLN A 8 -29.85 13.36 -1.09
CA GLN A 8 -29.44 12.92 -2.42
C GLN A 8 -28.77 14.03 -3.27
N ARG A 9 -28.57 15.23 -2.69
CA ARG A 9 -27.95 16.38 -3.37
C ARG A 9 -26.77 16.99 -2.61
N CYS A 10 -26.33 16.38 -1.52
CA CYS A 10 -25.15 16.81 -0.80
C CYS A 10 -23.89 16.07 -1.30
N ASN A 11 -23.10 16.77 -2.11
CA ASN A 11 -21.69 16.52 -2.42
C ASN A 11 -21.28 15.10 -2.88
N GLU A 12 -21.44 14.84 -4.18
CA GLU A 12 -20.62 13.84 -4.90
C GLU A 12 -19.13 14.25 -4.99
N ASN A 13 -18.75 15.45 -4.52
CA ASN A 13 -17.40 16.02 -4.56
C ASN A 13 -16.71 16.11 -3.19
N ALA A 14 -17.23 15.47 -2.15
CA ALA A 14 -16.56 15.34 -0.86
C ALA A 14 -16.11 13.89 -0.70
N ALA A 15 -14.86 13.66 -0.29
CA ALA A 15 -14.38 12.34 0.08
C ALA A 15 -15.21 11.79 1.24
N MET A 16 -16.27 11.06 0.89
CA MET A 16 -17.10 10.30 1.81
C MET A 16 -16.62 8.86 1.75
N VAL A 17 -16.15 8.34 2.88
CA VAL A 17 -15.77 6.93 3.01
C VAL A 17 -16.97 6.07 2.58
N GLY A 18 -16.83 5.40 1.44
CA GLY A 18 -17.85 4.53 0.88
C GLY A 18 -17.95 3.22 1.64
N LEU A 19 -19.13 2.59 1.63
CA LEU A 19 -19.32 1.27 2.24
C LEU A 19 -18.37 0.23 1.62
N ASP A 20 -18.20 0.27 0.29
CA ASP A 20 -17.28 -0.61 -0.42
C ASP A 20 -15.85 -0.45 0.12
N SER A 21 -15.38 0.79 0.27
CA SER A 21 -14.05 1.06 0.84
C SER A 21 -13.91 0.51 2.25
N MET A 22 -14.95 0.62 3.08
CA MET A 22 -14.94 0.01 4.43
C MET A 22 -14.88 -1.51 4.39
N GLN A 23 -15.58 -2.13 3.45
CA GLN A 23 -15.59 -3.58 3.33
C GLN A 23 -14.25 -4.12 2.86
N MET A 24 -13.62 -3.43 1.90
CA MET A 24 -12.32 -3.80 1.35
C MET A 24 -11.18 -3.57 2.35
N ALA A 25 -11.24 -2.48 3.13
CA ALA A 25 -10.30 -2.18 4.21
C ALA A 25 -10.22 -3.26 5.31
N ASN A 26 -11.20 -4.17 5.41
CA ASN A 26 -11.25 -5.15 6.48
C ASN A 26 -10.07 -6.13 6.47
N SER A 27 -9.59 -6.56 5.29
CA SER A 27 -8.43 -7.46 5.22
C SER A 27 -7.17 -6.77 5.73
N THR A 28 -6.95 -5.51 5.32
CA THR A 28 -5.85 -4.66 5.80
C THR A 28 -5.93 -4.46 7.31
N LEU A 29 -7.12 -4.15 7.84
CA LEU A 29 -7.33 -3.97 9.27
C LEU A 29 -7.12 -5.25 10.07
N GLU A 30 -7.53 -6.40 9.53
CA GLU A 30 -7.29 -7.70 10.16
C GLU A 30 -5.80 -7.99 10.25
N ASP A 31 -5.06 -7.84 9.14
CA ASP A 31 -3.61 -8.01 9.14
C ASP A 31 -2.95 -7.03 10.12
N PHE A 32 -3.28 -5.74 10.02
CA PHE A 32 -2.76 -4.71 10.92
C PHE A 32 -2.99 -5.08 12.39
N CYS A 33 -4.19 -5.52 12.76
CA CYS A 33 -4.47 -5.94 14.13
C CYS A 33 -3.62 -7.15 14.56
N ARG A 34 -3.41 -8.12 13.69
CA ARG A 34 -2.61 -9.33 14.01
C ARG A 34 -1.12 -9.07 14.02
N SER A 35 -0.64 -8.10 13.24
CA SER A 35 0.77 -7.82 13.01
C SER A 35 1.29 -6.67 13.89
N TYR A 36 0.49 -5.62 14.15
CA TYR A 36 0.94 -4.41 14.84
C TYR A 36 0.55 -4.37 16.31
N PHE A 37 -0.57 -4.96 16.74
CA PHE A 37 -1.04 -4.84 18.13
C PHE A 37 -0.02 -5.31 19.17
N MET A 38 0.82 -6.29 18.82
CA MET A 38 1.89 -6.77 19.70
C MET A 38 2.93 -5.68 20.03
N PHE A 39 3.21 -4.74 19.13
CA PHE A 39 4.10 -3.61 19.35
C PHE A 39 3.49 -2.55 20.29
N HIS A 40 2.19 -2.67 20.55
CA HIS A 40 1.40 -1.79 21.40
C HIS A 40 0.98 -2.46 22.72
N GLY A 41 1.43 -3.70 22.98
CA GLY A 41 0.98 -4.47 24.14
C GLY A 41 -0.52 -4.81 24.11
N LEU A 42 -1.13 -4.76 22.92
CA LEU A 42 -2.53 -5.11 22.70
C LEU A 42 -2.65 -6.58 22.31
N ASP A 43 -3.72 -7.20 22.78
CA ASP A 43 -4.01 -8.62 22.56
C ASP A 43 -5.18 -8.73 21.58
N VAL A 44 -4.91 -9.28 20.39
CA VAL A 44 -5.93 -9.48 19.34
C VAL A 44 -7.01 -10.47 19.76
N SER A 45 -6.76 -11.34 20.73
CA SER A 45 -7.78 -12.24 21.27
C SER A 45 -8.79 -11.56 22.21
N LYS A 46 -8.54 -10.29 22.59
CA LYS A 46 -9.42 -9.50 23.45
C LYS A 46 -10.26 -8.54 22.63
N PRO A 47 -11.58 -8.78 22.49
CA PRO A 47 -12.46 -7.89 21.73
C PRO A 47 -12.41 -6.43 22.19
N GLN A 48 -12.20 -6.18 23.49
CA GLN A 48 -12.10 -4.82 24.02
C GLN A 48 -10.93 -4.03 23.41
N SER A 49 -9.80 -4.68 23.15
CA SER A 49 -8.64 -4.03 22.53
C SER A 49 -8.94 -3.65 21.08
N ILE A 50 -9.65 -4.51 20.34
CA ILE A 50 -10.05 -4.25 18.96
C ILE A 50 -11.09 -3.12 18.92
N PHE A 51 -12.24 -3.32 19.56
CA PHE A 51 -13.38 -2.40 19.44
C PHE A 51 -13.13 -1.00 20.04
N LYS A 52 -12.13 -0.86 20.93
CA LYS A 52 -11.75 0.45 21.46
C LYS A 52 -11.13 1.36 20.40
N TYR A 53 -10.30 0.82 19.51
CA TYR A 53 -9.53 1.61 18.53
C TYR A 53 -10.06 1.48 17.11
N LEU A 54 -10.80 0.40 16.81
CA LEU A 54 -11.35 0.09 15.50
C LEU A 54 -12.09 1.26 14.82
N PRO A 55 -12.92 2.09 15.49
CA PRO A 55 -13.62 3.16 14.78
C PRO A 55 -12.70 4.17 14.09
N ILE A 56 -11.57 4.53 14.72
CA ILE A 56 -10.61 5.49 14.14
C ILE A 56 -9.73 4.80 13.10
N LEU A 57 -9.24 3.59 13.41
CA LEU A 57 -8.40 2.82 12.50
C LEU A 57 -9.17 2.50 11.20
N SER A 58 -10.39 1.97 11.33
CA SER A 58 -11.24 1.62 10.20
C SER A 58 -11.59 2.84 9.36
N PHE A 59 -11.97 3.97 9.98
CA PHE A 59 -12.26 5.19 9.22
C PHE A 59 -11.04 5.67 8.43
N THR A 60 -9.86 5.68 9.07
CA THR A 60 -8.62 6.15 8.45
C THR A 60 -8.22 5.26 7.28
N GLU A 61 -8.17 3.96 7.49
CA GLU A 61 -7.82 2.97 6.47
C GLU A 61 -8.79 3.03 5.29
N SER A 62 -10.10 3.03 5.57
CA SER A 62 -11.11 3.09 4.51
C SER A 62 -11.04 4.38 3.70
N TYR A 63 -10.59 5.48 4.32
CA TYR A 63 -10.37 6.75 3.63
C TYR A 63 -9.15 6.68 2.71
N ILE A 64 -8.03 6.13 3.20
CA ILE A 64 -6.80 5.96 2.42
C ILE A 64 -7.04 5.01 1.25
N TYR A 65 -7.65 3.85 1.50
CA TYR A 65 -8.04 2.87 0.48
C TYR A 65 -8.91 3.49 -0.63
N GLN A 66 -9.82 4.39 -0.27
CA GLN A 66 -10.62 5.10 -1.27
C GLN A 66 -9.75 5.99 -2.18
N LEU A 67 -8.76 6.68 -1.61
CA LEU A 67 -7.80 7.48 -2.36
C LEU A 67 -6.89 6.62 -3.23
N ASP A 68 -6.40 5.48 -2.74
CA ASP A 68 -5.61 4.53 -3.53
C ASP A 68 -6.37 4.09 -4.78
N LYS A 69 -7.62 3.65 -4.62
CA LYS A 69 -8.49 3.27 -5.74
C LYS A 69 -8.72 4.42 -6.72
N MET A 70 -8.83 5.66 -6.22
CA MET A 70 -8.95 6.83 -7.08
C MET A 70 -7.64 7.11 -7.85
N ASN A 71 -6.49 6.84 -7.23
CA ASN A 71 -5.17 6.95 -7.87
C ASN A 71 -4.98 5.89 -8.97
N GLU A 72 -5.27 4.63 -8.68
CA GLU A 72 -5.21 3.52 -9.65
C GLU A 72 -6.12 3.77 -10.86
N LYS A 73 -7.33 4.29 -10.64
CA LYS A 73 -8.23 4.68 -11.74
C LYS A 73 -7.61 5.76 -12.65
N LEU A 74 -6.81 6.68 -12.10
CA LEU A 74 -6.10 7.67 -12.90
C LEU A 74 -4.99 7.02 -13.76
N LEU A 75 -4.27 6.03 -13.22
CA LEU A 75 -3.25 5.26 -13.95
C LEU A 75 -3.85 4.52 -15.16
N GLN A 76 -5.05 3.98 -14.99
CA GLN A 76 -5.78 3.26 -16.04
C GLN A 76 -6.42 4.18 -17.10
N THR A 77 -6.25 5.49 -17.02
CA THR A 77 -6.79 6.45 -18.00
C THR A 77 -5.74 6.75 -19.08
N PRO A 78 -5.98 6.40 -20.35
CA PRO A 78 -4.94 6.53 -21.37
C PRO A 78 -4.62 8.00 -21.66
N CYS A 79 -3.33 8.37 -21.63
CA CYS A 79 -2.85 9.60 -22.25
C CYS A 79 -3.01 9.60 -23.79
N ASN A 80 -3.29 8.44 -24.40
CA ASN A 80 -3.47 8.28 -25.85
C ASN A 80 -4.66 7.35 -26.18
N GLY A 81 -5.88 7.87 -26.10
CA GLY A 81 -7.02 7.56 -26.98
C GLY A 81 -7.63 6.14 -27.05
N ASN A 82 -6.98 5.09 -26.56
CA ASN A 82 -7.47 3.71 -26.68
C ASN A 82 -7.62 3.06 -25.30
N CYS A 83 -8.82 3.11 -24.73
CA CYS A 83 -9.18 2.38 -23.53
C CYS A 83 -9.24 0.86 -23.81
N VAL A 84 -8.76 0.07 -22.84
CA VAL A 84 -8.82 -1.41 -22.88
C VAL A 84 -10.13 -1.96 -22.30
N PHE A 85 -10.90 -1.15 -21.56
CA PHE A 85 -12.24 -1.53 -21.08
C PHE A 85 -13.16 -0.29 -21.03
N GLY A 86 -14.17 -0.27 -21.91
CA GLY A 86 -15.29 0.68 -21.91
C GLY A 86 -14.96 2.12 -22.35
N GLU A 87 -15.90 2.77 -23.03
CA GLU A 87 -15.90 4.24 -23.15
C GLU A 87 -15.97 4.83 -21.73
N LYS A 88 -14.85 5.31 -21.20
CA LYS A 88 -14.84 6.00 -19.89
C LYS A 88 -15.33 7.43 -20.06
N ASP A 89 -16.23 7.84 -19.16
CA ASP A 89 -16.82 9.18 -19.13
C ASP A 89 -15.73 10.23 -18.82
N GLU A 90 -15.49 11.16 -19.76
CA GLU A 90 -14.58 12.30 -19.56
C GLU A 90 -14.88 13.08 -18.28
N ARG A 91 -16.13 13.04 -17.81
CA ARG A 91 -16.57 13.66 -16.56
C ARG A 91 -15.96 12.97 -15.33
N GLU A 92 -15.88 11.64 -15.29
CA GLU A 92 -15.29 10.90 -14.15
C GLU A 92 -13.79 11.20 -14.03
N THR A 93 -13.08 11.24 -15.16
CA THR A 93 -11.64 11.60 -15.20
C THR A 93 -11.39 13.02 -14.68
N LYS A 94 -12.21 14.00 -15.10
CA LYS A 94 -12.10 15.40 -14.62
C LYS A 94 -12.34 15.51 -13.11
N VAL A 95 -13.28 14.73 -12.57
CA VAL A 95 -13.55 14.69 -11.12
C VAL A 95 -12.36 14.12 -10.36
N LEU A 96 -11.79 13.00 -10.81
CA LEU A 96 -10.62 12.37 -10.18
C LEU A 96 -9.40 13.33 -10.16
N VAL A 97 -9.09 13.96 -11.29
CA VAL A 97 -8.00 14.95 -11.39
C VAL A 97 -8.24 16.13 -10.44
N SER A 98 -9.49 16.60 -10.33
CA SER A 98 -9.83 17.69 -9.42
C SER A 98 -9.67 17.30 -7.95
N CYS A 99 -9.87 16.03 -7.58
CA CYS A 99 -9.73 15.55 -6.21
C CYS A 99 -8.26 15.56 -5.77
N PHE A 100 -7.36 15.01 -6.59
CA PHE A 100 -5.92 15.02 -6.30
C PHE A 100 -5.27 16.41 -6.40
N SER A 101 -5.90 17.34 -7.13
CA SER A 101 -5.44 18.73 -7.21
C SER A 101 -5.80 19.56 -5.97
N ASN A 102 -6.70 19.07 -5.12
CA ASN A 102 -7.27 19.81 -3.99
C ASN A 102 -6.87 19.23 -2.62
N GLU A 103 -5.61 18.81 -2.44
CA GLU A 103 -5.08 18.24 -1.19
C GLU A 103 -5.91 17.02 -0.71
N PRO A 104 -5.79 15.86 -1.37
CA PRO A 104 -6.67 14.70 -1.13
C PRO A 104 -6.72 14.25 0.33
N VAL A 105 -5.65 14.41 1.11
CA VAL A 105 -5.61 14.00 2.53
C VAL A 105 -6.20 15.04 3.49
N ARG A 106 -6.47 16.29 3.04
CA ARG A 106 -6.88 17.40 3.91
C ARG A 106 -8.13 17.11 4.76
N PRO A 107 -9.19 16.46 4.24
CA PRO A 107 -10.35 16.13 5.07
C PRO A 107 -10.00 15.18 6.23
N LEU A 108 -9.17 14.17 5.97
CA LEU A 108 -8.69 13.26 7.00
C LEU A 108 -7.85 14.00 8.05
N VAL A 109 -6.90 14.84 7.61
CA VAL A 109 -6.08 15.69 8.49
C VAL A 109 -6.95 16.55 9.41
N SER A 110 -7.98 17.20 8.85
CA SER A 110 -8.90 18.06 9.61
C SER A 110 -9.65 17.28 10.68
N ILE A 111 -10.11 16.06 10.37
CA ILE A 111 -10.81 15.19 11.31
C ILE A 111 -9.88 14.76 12.45
N LEU A 112 -8.66 14.31 12.12
CA LEU A 112 -7.67 13.90 13.11
C LEU A 112 -7.27 15.06 14.03
N GLU A 113 -7.11 16.27 13.48
CA GLU A 113 -6.82 17.47 14.26
C GLU A 113 -7.96 17.82 15.23
N HIS A 114 -9.21 17.84 14.75
CA HIS A 114 -10.37 18.09 15.61
C HIS A 114 -10.55 17.04 16.73
N LYS A 115 -10.06 15.82 16.52
CA LYS A 115 -10.05 14.75 17.52
C LYS A 115 -8.83 14.79 18.46
N GLY A 116 -7.89 15.71 18.26
CA GLY A 116 -6.63 15.78 19.02
C GLY A 116 -5.68 14.60 18.74
N LEU A 117 -5.84 13.96 17.58
CA LEU A 117 -5.06 12.79 17.16
C LEU A 117 -3.96 13.13 16.15
N LEU A 118 -4.03 14.29 15.50
CA LEU A 118 -3.01 14.69 14.55
C LEU A 118 -1.70 15.07 15.27
N THR A 119 -0.61 14.40 14.90
CA THR A 119 0.76 14.77 15.28
C THR A 119 1.53 15.22 14.04
N GLU A 120 2.66 15.92 14.22
CA GLU A 120 3.52 16.30 13.07
C GLU A 120 4.03 15.06 12.32
N ARG A 121 4.27 13.95 13.02
CA ARG A 121 4.70 12.70 12.37
C ARG A 121 3.59 12.08 11.54
N ILE A 122 2.35 12.06 12.04
CA ILE A 122 1.19 11.59 11.24
C ILE A 122 0.97 12.48 10.01
N ARG A 123 1.11 13.81 10.17
CA ARG A 123 1.02 14.76 9.06
C ARG A 123 2.09 14.47 8.00
N GLU A 124 3.32 14.20 8.43
CA GLU A 124 4.42 13.85 7.53
C GLU A 124 4.17 12.53 6.80
N GLU A 125 3.74 11.46 7.48
CA GLU A 125 3.44 10.19 6.82
C GLU A 125 2.30 10.32 5.79
N LEU A 126 1.27 11.12 6.06
CA LEU A 126 0.20 11.40 5.08
C LEU A 126 0.74 12.16 3.86
N ARG A 127 1.66 13.11 4.06
CA ARG A 127 2.33 13.82 2.95
C ARG A 127 3.21 12.87 2.13
N LEU A 128 3.89 11.94 2.78
CA LEU A 128 4.66 10.90 2.10
C LEU A 128 3.76 9.95 1.30
N GLY A 129 2.54 9.68 1.75
CA GLY A 129 1.52 8.98 0.95
C GLY A 129 1.12 9.74 -0.32
N GLU A 130 0.94 11.05 -0.23
CA GLU A 130 0.70 11.88 -1.44
C GLU A 130 1.89 11.84 -2.41
N GLU A 131 3.11 11.83 -1.88
CA GLU A 131 4.32 11.67 -2.67
C GLU A 131 4.39 10.28 -3.32
N TYR A 132 4.01 9.21 -2.62
CA TYR A 132 3.91 7.87 -3.17
C TYR A 132 2.99 7.85 -4.39
N TRP A 133 1.76 8.34 -4.27
CA TRP A 133 0.83 8.38 -5.40
C TRP A 133 1.38 9.17 -6.60
N ALA A 134 2.13 10.24 -6.35
CA ALA A 134 2.78 11.00 -7.41
C ALA A 134 3.91 10.22 -8.10
N LEU A 135 4.74 9.52 -7.31
CA LEU A 135 5.78 8.63 -7.84
C LEU A 135 5.18 7.47 -8.63
N GLU A 136 4.11 6.86 -8.13
CA GLU A 136 3.41 5.77 -8.81
C GLU A 136 2.95 6.21 -10.21
N ARG A 137 2.25 7.34 -10.30
CA ARG A 137 1.83 7.93 -11.57
C ARG A 137 3.00 8.25 -12.49
N LYS A 138 4.08 8.82 -11.96
CA LYS A 138 5.29 9.13 -12.72
C LYS A 138 5.91 7.86 -13.31
N LEU A 139 6.12 6.84 -12.49
CA LEU A 139 6.82 5.60 -12.87
C LEU A 139 6.02 4.78 -13.88
N CYS A 140 4.72 4.59 -13.65
CA CYS A 140 3.86 3.85 -14.58
C CYS A 140 3.65 4.59 -15.91
N SER A 141 3.62 5.93 -15.88
CA SER A 141 3.61 6.74 -17.11
C SER A 141 4.93 6.59 -17.88
N ALA A 142 6.08 6.64 -17.19
CA ALA A 142 7.39 6.45 -17.80
C ALA A 142 7.54 5.06 -18.43
N LEU A 143 7.01 4.00 -17.80
CA LEU A 143 6.95 2.66 -18.39
C LEU A 143 6.17 2.67 -19.71
N THR A 144 4.97 3.24 -19.71
CA THR A 144 4.08 3.30 -20.87
C THR A 144 4.72 4.07 -22.03
N ASN A 145 5.38 5.19 -21.73
CA ASN A 145 6.02 6.07 -22.71
C ASN A 145 7.46 5.64 -23.06
N LYS A 146 7.95 4.55 -22.47
CA LYS A 146 9.32 4.04 -22.63
C LYS A 146 10.39 5.08 -22.26
N GLU A 147 10.08 5.95 -21.31
CA GLU A 147 10.98 6.96 -20.76
C GLU A 147 12.01 6.34 -19.80
N GLU A 148 13.03 7.12 -19.44
CA GLU A 148 14.04 6.71 -18.46
C GLU A 148 13.44 6.66 -17.05
N ILE A 149 13.78 5.62 -16.30
CA ILE A 149 13.36 5.43 -14.91
C ILE A 149 14.60 5.45 -14.02
N LEU A 150 14.56 6.28 -12.98
CA LEU A 150 15.62 6.38 -11.99
C LEU A 150 15.40 5.34 -10.89
N VAL A 151 16.46 4.64 -10.49
CA VAL A 151 16.39 3.65 -9.41
C VAL A 151 16.01 4.30 -8.08
N GLU A 152 16.43 5.54 -7.86
CA GLU A 152 16.14 6.30 -6.64
C GLU A 152 14.63 6.55 -6.48
N ASP A 153 13.92 6.85 -7.57
CA ASP A 153 12.47 7.04 -7.55
C ASP A 153 11.74 5.72 -7.27
N VAL A 154 12.20 4.62 -7.83
CA VAL A 154 11.63 3.28 -7.62
C VAL A 154 11.82 2.84 -6.18
N MET A 155 13.04 2.98 -5.65
CA MET A 155 13.35 2.64 -4.27
C MET A 155 12.60 3.55 -3.29
N LYS A 156 12.41 4.82 -3.64
CA LYS A 156 11.57 5.70 -2.84
C LYS A 156 10.11 5.25 -2.86
N ALA A 157 9.55 4.94 -4.03
CA ALA A 157 8.16 4.50 -4.16
C ALA A 157 7.86 3.25 -3.33
N ILE A 158 8.67 2.19 -3.44
CA ILE A 158 8.46 0.96 -2.67
C ILE A 158 8.56 1.20 -1.14
N HIS A 159 9.47 2.08 -0.69
CA HIS A 159 9.54 2.44 0.73
C HIS A 159 8.36 3.29 1.20
N LEU A 160 7.71 4.02 0.29
CA LEU A 160 6.56 4.85 0.65
C LEU A 160 5.23 4.11 0.56
N LYS A 161 5.17 2.94 -0.09
CA LYS A 161 3.94 2.18 -0.38
C LYS A 161 3.10 1.88 0.87
N SER A 162 3.71 1.39 1.95
CA SER A 162 3.01 1.06 3.23
C SER A 162 2.79 2.26 4.18
N PHE A 163 2.56 3.47 3.65
CA PHE A 163 2.39 4.66 4.51
C PHE A 163 1.09 4.60 5.34
N ASP A 164 0.07 3.93 4.83
CA ASP A 164 -1.20 3.61 5.49
C ASP A 164 -0.97 2.87 6.81
N TYR A 165 -0.20 1.77 6.79
CA TYR A 165 0.19 1.02 7.99
C TYR A 165 0.95 1.90 8.99
N ARG A 166 1.85 2.77 8.52
CA ARG A 166 2.60 3.70 9.37
C ARG A 166 1.68 4.75 10.01
N VAL A 167 0.71 5.29 9.27
CA VAL A 167 -0.32 6.19 9.81
C VAL A 167 -1.16 5.48 10.88
N LEU A 168 -1.63 4.25 10.61
CA LEU A 168 -2.40 3.46 11.57
C LEU A 168 -1.58 3.15 12.84
N ASN A 169 -0.30 2.81 12.69
CA ASN A 169 0.62 2.54 13.78
C ASN A 169 0.81 3.77 14.68
N LEU A 170 1.06 4.94 14.09
CA LEU A 170 1.20 6.21 14.81
C LEU A 170 -0.10 6.64 15.49
N LEU A 171 -1.24 6.44 14.83
CA LEU A 171 -2.55 6.68 15.44
C LEU A 171 -2.75 5.82 16.68
N LEU A 172 -2.30 4.56 16.65
CA LEU A 172 -2.44 3.66 17.79
C LEU A 172 -1.58 4.08 19.00
N TYR A 173 -0.38 4.63 18.78
CA TYR A 173 0.41 5.30 19.83
C TYR A 173 -0.36 6.49 20.43
N GLN A 174 -0.89 7.36 19.57
CA GLN A 174 -1.61 8.56 19.99
C GLN A 174 -2.91 8.23 20.74
N LEU A 175 -3.67 7.23 20.28
CA LEU A 175 -4.90 6.76 20.92
C LEU A 175 -4.66 6.14 22.31
N GLN A 176 -3.45 5.61 22.54
CA GLN A 176 -3.03 5.06 23.83
C GLN A 176 -2.38 6.11 24.74
N GLY A 177 -2.01 7.27 24.20
CA GLY A 177 -1.24 8.28 24.92
C GLY A 177 0.18 7.83 25.25
N THR A 178 0.75 6.92 24.44
CA THR A 178 2.10 6.40 24.60
C THR A 178 3.07 7.10 23.65
N LYS A 179 4.35 7.14 24.03
CA LYS A 179 5.40 7.64 23.13
C LYS A 179 5.67 6.62 22.04
N VAL A 180 5.97 7.11 20.84
CA VAL A 180 6.42 6.28 19.73
C VAL A 180 7.76 5.64 20.09
N GLU A 181 7.87 4.34 19.86
CA GLU A 181 9.11 3.58 20.09
C GLU A 181 9.89 3.52 18.77
N GLU A 182 11.01 4.24 18.68
CA GLU A 182 11.74 4.39 17.42
C GLU A 182 12.32 3.09 16.90
N LEU A 183 12.72 2.18 17.80
CA LEU A 183 13.19 0.86 17.40
C LEU A 183 12.08 0.05 16.70
N HIS A 184 10.82 0.17 17.18
CA HIS A 184 9.69 -0.48 16.53
C HIS A 184 9.44 0.11 15.14
N MET A 185 9.49 1.44 15.01
CA MET A 185 9.32 2.11 13.73
C MET A 185 10.41 1.71 12.72
N GLU A 186 11.67 1.65 13.15
CA GLU A 186 12.76 1.25 12.27
C GLU A 186 12.62 -0.23 11.84
N PHE A 187 12.33 -1.12 12.78
CA PHE A 187 12.10 -2.53 12.49
C PHE A 187 10.95 -2.74 11.50
N LEU A 188 9.80 -2.14 11.78
CA LEU A 188 8.61 -2.26 10.96
C LEU A 188 8.84 -1.70 9.55
N SER A 189 9.54 -0.58 9.39
CA SER A 189 9.86 -0.02 8.06
C SER A 189 10.62 -0.97 7.14
N ILE A 190 11.52 -1.81 7.71
CA ILE A 190 12.26 -2.81 6.93
C ILE A 190 11.38 -4.03 6.66
N SER A 191 10.55 -4.42 7.63
CA SER A 191 9.63 -5.53 7.44
C SER A 191 8.55 -5.21 6.40
N GLU A 192 7.99 -4.00 6.44
CA GLU A 192 7.06 -3.44 5.44
C GLU A 192 7.68 -3.52 4.05
N PHE A 193 8.91 -3.03 3.86
CA PHE A 193 9.60 -3.14 2.58
C PHE A 193 9.69 -4.58 2.06
N LEU A 194 10.04 -5.55 2.92
CA LEU A 194 10.10 -6.96 2.50
C LEU A 194 8.71 -7.51 2.14
N VAL A 195 7.66 -7.13 2.88
CA VAL A 195 6.28 -7.52 2.57
C VAL A 195 5.87 -6.94 1.22
N GLU A 196 6.09 -5.66 0.97
CA GLU A 196 5.76 -5.03 -0.31
C GLU A 196 6.47 -5.66 -1.50
N VAL A 197 7.76 -6.01 -1.35
CA VAL A 197 8.48 -6.73 -2.39
C VAL A 197 7.90 -8.14 -2.59
N SER A 198 7.48 -8.82 -1.52
CA SER A 198 6.83 -10.13 -1.63
C SER A 198 5.50 -10.04 -2.37
N ASP A 199 4.69 -9.03 -2.06
CA ASP A 199 3.38 -8.80 -2.68
C ASP A 199 3.56 -8.43 -4.16
N ASP A 200 4.47 -7.51 -4.50
CA ASP A 200 4.82 -7.20 -5.89
C ASP A 200 5.29 -8.45 -6.66
N LEU A 201 6.06 -9.35 -6.04
CA LEU A 201 6.48 -10.58 -6.73
C LEU A 201 5.32 -11.58 -6.93
N TYR A 202 4.33 -11.55 -6.06
CA TYR A 202 3.13 -12.38 -6.15
C TYR A 202 2.15 -11.85 -7.20
N ASP A 203 1.89 -10.54 -7.19
CA ASP A 203 0.94 -9.85 -8.07
C ASP A 203 1.55 -9.39 -9.41
N TYR A 204 2.82 -9.75 -9.68
CA TYR A 204 3.60 -9.29 -10.83
C TYR A 204 2.85 -9.35 -12.18
N GLU A 205 2.16 -10.44 -12.46
CA GLU A 205 1.44 -10.61 -13.72
C GLU A 205 0.23 -9.67 -13.82
N ASP A 206 -0.55 -9.57 -12.74
CA ASP A 206 -1.72 -8.70 -12.65
C ASP A 206 -1.31 -7.22 -12.69
N ASP A 207 -0.23 -6.84 -12.00
CA ASP A 207 0.31 -5.48 -12.05
C ASP A 207 0.79 -5.08 -13.45
N VAL A 208 1.40 -6.02 -14.19
CA VAL A 208 1.73 -5.80 -15.60
C VAL A 208 0.45 -5.54 -16.40
N LEU A 209 -0.61 -6.33 -16.20
CA LEU A 209 -1.86 -6.17 -16.95
C LEU A 209 -2.54 -4.83 -16.68
N GLU A 210 -2.60 -4.42 -15.42
CA GLU A 210 -3.31 -3.22 -14.97
C GLU A 210 -2.48 -1.94 -15.07
N ASN A 211 -1.17 -2.07 -15.33
CA ASN A 211 -0.21 -0.98 -15.32
C ASN A 211 -0.01 -0.34 -13.93
N ASN A 212 -0.06 -1.17 -12.87
CA ASN A 212 0.18 -0.76 -11.49
C ASN A 212 1.67 -0.78 -11.16
N PHE A 213 2.11 -0.01 -10.16
CA PHE A 213 3.52 -0.03 -9.78
C PHE A 213 3.92 -1.41 -9.28
N ASN A 214 5.12 -1.85 -9.69
CA ASN A 214 5.69 -3.12 -9.26
C ASN A 214 7.21 -3.05 -9.38
N ILE A 215 7.92 -3.36 -8.30
CA ILE A 215 9.38 -3.22 -8.23
C ILE A 215 10.12 -4.05 -9.27
N LEU A 216 9.65 -5.27 -9.58
CA LEU A 216 10.29 -6.12 -10.58
C LEU A 216 10.13 -5.52 -11.98
N ARG A 217 8.94 -5.03 -12.33
CA ARG A 217 8.70 -4.31 -13.61
C ARG A 217 9.66 -3.14 -13.77
N MET A 218 9.83 -2.35 -12.72
CA MET A 218 10.75 -1.21 -12.73
C MET A 218 12.20 -1.64 -12.87
N PHE A 219 12.63 -2.69 -12.15
CA PHE A 219 13.99 -3.22 -12.25
C PHE A 219 14.29 -3.78 -13.64
N ILE A 220 13.32 -4.43 -14.30
CA ILE A 220 13.46 -4.88 -15.70
C ILE A 220 13.68 -3.69 -16.63
N ARG A 221 12.94 -2.59 -16.43
CA ARG A 221 13.09 -1.38 -17.25
C ARG A 221 14.47 -0.72 -17.09
N ILE A 222 15.05 -0.77 -15.89
CA ILE A 222 16.34 -0.15 -15.55
C ILE A 222 17.52 -1.04 -15.97
N TYR A 223 17.52 -2.31 -15.54
CA TYR A 223 18.67 -3.21 -15.65
C TYR A 223 18.57 -4.19 -16.83
N GLY A 224 17.39 -4.28 -17.46
CA GLY A 224 17.08 -5.28 -18.47
C GLY A 224 16.69 -6.63 -17.85
N PRO A 225 16.01 -7.48 -18.64
CA PRO A 225 15.38 -8.70 -18.15
C PRO A 225 16.36 -9.74 -17.59
N SER A 226 17.62 -9.72 -18.05
CA SER A 226 18.64 -10.67 -17.59
C SER A 226 19.26 -10.31 -16.25
N ALA A 227 19.41 -9.01 -15.95
CA ALA A 227 20.08 -8.55 -14.73
C ALA A 227 19.11 -8.18 -13.60
N ALA A 228 17.87 -7.80 -13.94
CA ALA A 228 16.86 -7.36 -12.97
C ALA A 228 16.61 -8.35 -11.81
N PRO A 229 16.43 -9.68 -12.04
CA PRO A 229 16.24 -10.63 -10.95
C PRO A 229 17.42 -10.67 -9.96
N ALA A 230 18.65 -10.62 -10.47
CA ALA A 230 19.85 -10.63 -9.63
C ALA A 230 20.00 -9.33 -8.82
N MET A 231 19.68 -8.19 -9.43
CA MET A 231 19.69 -6.89 -8.74
C MET A 231 18.62 -6.82 -7.65
N LEU A 232 17.42 -7.34 -7.91
CA LEU A 232 16.35 -7.39 -6.91
C LEU A 232 16.70 -8.36 -5.76
N ALA A 233 17.22 -9.55 -6.08
CA ALA A 233 17.69 -10.50 -5.07
C ALA A 233 18.77 -9.91 -4.16
N LYS A 234 19.69 -9.11 -4.72
CA LYS A 234 20.70 -8.39 -3.93
C LYS A 234 20.04 -7.37 -2.97
N CYS A 235 19.08 -6.59 -3.47
CA CYS A 235 18.35 -5.62 -2.65
C CYS A 235 17.58 -6.29 -1.50
N ILE A 236 16.92 -7.42 -1.78
CA ILE A 236 16.24 -8.25 -0.78
C ILE A 236 17.24 -8.72 0.28
N GLY A 237 18.39 -9.28 -0.12
CA GLY A 237 19.40 -9.77 0.82
C GLY A 237 19.94 -8.68 1.76
N GLU A 238 20.19 -7.47 1.24
CA GLU A 238 20.62 -6.33 2.05
C GLU A 238 19.54 -5.92 3.09
N ALA A 239 18.26 -5.97 2.70
CA ALA A 239 17.15 -5.71 3.60
C ALA A 239 16.94 -6.83 4.63
N GLU A 240 17.12 -8.10 4.25
CA GLU A 240 17.06 -9.25 5.17
C GLU A 240 18.17 -9.19 6.23
N ASP A 241 19.38 -8.80 5.86
CA ASP A 241 20.48 -8.58 6.82
C ASP A 241 20.12 -7.50 7.84
N LYS A 242 19.56 -6.38 7.38
CA LYS A 242 19.10 -5.30 8.26
C LYS A 242 17.93 -5.74 9.14
N TYR A 243 16.95 -6.46 8.58
CA TYR A 243 15.84 -7.05 9.30
C TYR A 243 16.33 -7.97 10.42
N ALA A 244 17.26 -8.89 10.12
CA ALA A 244 17.81 -9.83 11.09
C ALA A 244 18.59 -9.13 12.22
N SER A 245 19.26 -8.02 11.91
CA SER A 245 19.94 -7.20 12.93
C SER A 245 18.95 -6.48 13.85
N LEU A 246 17.91 -5.87 13.30
CA LEU A 246 16.89 -5.16 14.06
C LEU A 246 16.02 -6.10 14.90
N LEU A 247 15.66 -7.27 14.35
CA LEU A 247 14.89 -8.30 15.03
C LEU A 247 15.58 -8.76 16.33
N LYS A 248 16.92 -8.92 16.30
CA LYS A 248 17.72 -9.27 17.49
C LYS A 248 17.77 -8.16 18.54
N SER A 249 17.50 -6.92 18.13
CA SER A 249 17.52 -5.75 19.01
C SER A 249 16.17 -5.52 19.69
N LEU A 250 15.09 -6.12 19.19
CA LEU A 250 13.76 -6.06 19.82
C LEU A 250 13.73 -6.81 21.15
N ASP A 251 12.71 -6.52 21.96
CA ASP A 251 12.35 -7.35 23.10
C ASP A 251 12.21 -8.84 22.66
N PRO A 252 12.81 -9.81 23.37
CA PRO A 252 12.81 -11.20 22.94
C PRO A 252 11.41 -11.82 22.80
N HIS A 253 10.46 -11.42 23.65
CA HIS A 253 9.08 -11.91 23.54
C HIS A 253 8.37 -11.31 22.33
N LEU A 254 8.58 -10.03 22.06
CA LEU A 254 8.07 -9.36 20.87
C LEU A 254 8.65 -9.96 19.59
N SER A 255 9.97 -10.15 19.53
CA SER A 255 10.66 -10.80 18.40
C SER A 255 10.08 -12.18 18.11
N LEU A 256 9.89 -13.02 19.14
CA LEU A 256 9.35 -14.36 18.97
C LEU A 256 7.88 -14.32 18.49
N SER A 257 7.09 -13.40 19.04
CA SER A 257 5.69 -13.24 18.67
C SER A 257 5.55 -12.78 17.21
N TYR A 258 6.41 -11.87 16.78
CA TYR A 258 6.43 -11.38 15.41
C TYR A 258 6.84 -12.47 14.42
N GLN A 259 7.91 -13.22 14.70
CA GLN A 259 8.32 -14.37 13.88
C GLN A 259 7.19 -15.40 13.72
N LYS A 260 6.45 -15.67 14.80
CA LYS A 260 5.30 -16.58 14.75
C LYS A 260 4.21 -16.02 13.84
N ARG A 261 3.90 -14.72 13.92
CA ARG A 261 2.94 -14.05 13.03
C ARG A 261 3.37 -14.15 11.56
N CYS A 262 4.65 -13.93 11.23
CA CYS A 262 5.16 -14.08 9.86
C CYS A 262 4.98 -15.50 9.33
N ALA A 263 5.22 -16.52 10.16
CA ALA A 263 4.99 -17.92 9.79
C ALA A 263 3.49 -18.23 9.57
N GLU A 264 2.61 -17.64 10.38
CA GLU A 264 1.15 -17.74 10.19
C GLU A 264 0.71 -17.09 8.87
N ALA A 265 1.18 -15.87 8.58
CA ALA A 265 0.87 -15.15 7.33
C ALA A 265 1.32 -15.94 6.09
N THR A 266 2.55 -16.47 6.12
CA THR A 266 3.10 -17.28 5.03
C THR A 266 2.23 -18.50 4.74
N LYS A 267 1.72 -19.15 5.80
CA LYS A 267 0.84 -20.32 5.69
C LYS A 267 -0.55 -19.97 5.17
N GLU A 268 -1.10 -18.84 5.60
CA GLU A 268 -2.39 -18.30 5.13
C GLU A 268 -2.33 -17.98 3.63
N GLY A 269 -1.20 -17.47 3.15
CA GLY A 269 -0.90 -17.28 1.72
C GLY A 269 -0.60 -18.58 0.93
N GLY A 270 -0.85 -19.76 1.52
CA GLY A 270 -0.73 -21.05 0.83
C GLY A 270 0.70 -21.57 0.65
N LYS A 271 1.73 -20.90 1.19
CA LYS A 271 3.12 -21.34 1.12
C LYS A 271 3.52 -22.12 2.38
N VAL A 272 4.20 -23.26 2.21
CA VAL A 272 4.87 -23.98 3.30
C VAL A 272 6.36 -23.70 3.16
N SER A 273 6.92 -22.84 4.03
CA SER A 273 8.35 -22.55 4.06
C SER A 273 8.96 -22.90 5.41
N GLU A 274 10.20 -23.39 5.40
CA GLU A 274 11.01 -23.59 6.61
C GLU A 274 11.60 -22.27 7.13
N HIS A 275 11.61 -21.21 6.29
CA HIS A 275 12.16 -19.91 6.65
C HIS A 275 11.05 -18.98 7.20
N PRO A 276 11.28 -18.22 8.29
CA PRO A 276 10.26 -17.37 8.90
C PRO A 276 9.70 -16.26 7.99
N LEU A 277 10.48 -15.83 7.01
CA LEU A 277 10.08 -14.84 5.98
C LEU A 277 9.53 -15.49 4.70
N GLY A 278 9.38 -16.81 4.67
CA GLY A 278 9.07 -17.53 3.46
C GLY A 278 10.28 -17.73 2.55
N THR A 279 10.02 -18.25 1.35
CA THR A 279 11.04 -18.44 0.31
C THR A 279 10.73 -17.48 -0.84
N TRP A 280 11.72 -16.67 -1.21
CA TRP A 280 11.62 -15.78 -2.37
C TRP A 280 11.50 -16.58 -3.66
N SER A 281 10.48 -16.27 -4.44
CA SER A 281 10.28 -16.81 -5.78
C SER A 281 10.11 -15.64 -6.73
N ILE A 282 11.18 -15.27 -7.43
CA ILE A 282 11.10 -14.24 -8.47
C ILE A 282 10.40 -14.86 -9.68
N PRO A 283 9.26 -14.31 -10.14
CA PRO A 283 8.50 -14.87 -11.25
C PRO A 283 9.27 -14.77 -12.57
N THR A 284 8.76 -15.47 -13.58
CA THR A 284 9.36 -15.41 -14.91
C THR A 284 9.19 -14.00 -15.48
N VAL A 285 10.30 -13.38 -15.86
CA VAL A 285 10.32 -12.01 -16.37
C VAL A 285 9.52 -11.89 -17.67
N ILE A 286 8.56 -10.97 -17.69
CA ILE A 286 7.84 -10.53 -18.89
C ILE A 286 8.71 -9.51 -19.63
N GLN A 287 9.29 -9.93 -20.76
CA GLN A 287 10.21 -9.09 -21.55
C GLN A 287 9.49 -8.02 -22.37
N ASP A 288 8.28 -8.33 -22.84
CA ASP A 288 7.46 -7.45 -23.66
C ASP A 288 6.04 -7.42 -23.09
N GLU A 289 5.77 -6.38 -22.30
CA GLU A 289 4.48 -6.20 -21.65
C GLU A 289 3.36 -5.91 -22.67
N GLU A 290 3.66 -5.30 -23.82
CA GLU A 290 2.66 -5.04 -24.87
C GLU A 290 2.20 -6.36 -25.48
N LEU A 291 3.14 -7.23 -25.87
CA LEU A 291 2.84 -8.57 -26.37
C LEU A 291 2.15 -9.44 -25.31
N TYR A 292 2.56 -9.34 -24.04
CA TYR A 292 1.93 -10.07 -22.95
C TYR A 292 0.45 -9.69 -22.79
N ARG A 293 0.15 -8.39 -22.72
CA ARG A 293 -1.23 -7.87 -22.68
C ARG A 293 -2.05 -8.27 -23.92
N LEU A 294 -1.44 -8.33 -25.11
CA LEU A 294 -2.14 -8.73 -26.34
C LEU A 294 -2.49 -10.22 -26.36
N LYS A 295 -1.61 -11.10 -25.88
CA LYS A 295 -1.87 -12.55 -25.85
C LYS A 295 -3.01 -12.92 -24.91
N LEU A 296 -3.05 -12.32 -23.72
CA LEU A 296 -4.14 -12.55 -22.78
C LEU A 296 -5.49 -12.03 -23.30
N LYS A 297 -5.49 -10.94 -24.08
CA LYS A 297 -6.71 -10.48 -24.78
C LYS A 297 -7.22 -11.47 -25.81
N SER A 298 -6.34 -12.17 -26.54
CA SER A 298 -6.76 -13.17 -27.52
C SER A 298 -7.28 -14.47 -26.89
N ASP A 299 -6.84 -14.80 -25.67
CA ASP A 299 -7.27 -16.02 -24.97
C ASP A 299 -8.62 -15.86 -24.24
N ILE A 300 -9.05 -14.62 -24.00
CA ILE A 300 -10.33 -14.28 -23.36
C ILE A 300 -11.44 -13.98 -24.41
N SER A 301 -11.08 -13.83 -25.68
CA SER A 301 -12.01 -13.60 -26.81
C SER A 301 -12.48 -14.89 -27.48
#